data_AF-A0A9D6IEU2-F1
#
_entry.id   AF-A0A9D6IEU2-F1
#
_cell.length_a   1.000
_cell.length_b   1.000
_cell.length_c   1.000
_cell.angle_alpha   90.00
_cell.angle_beta   90.00
_cell.angle_gamma   90.00
#
_symmetry.space_group_name_H-M   'P 1'
#
loop_
_entity.id
_entity.type
_entity.pdbx_description
1 polymer ?
#
loop_
_entity_poly.entity_id
_entity_poly.type
_entity_poly.pdbx_seq_one_letter_code
_entity_poly.pdbx_strand_id
1 'polypeptide(L)'
;MRYSRLQWNHSHPAEPVEVLSEYDEAGWEIRKVERFPDGAFGYASAAESAGGTQLSLIQRPPDAEVAAEPEFRVSELSKVDFERIWAAARQPLKKMKRVS
;
A
#
# COMPACT_ATOMS: atom_id res chain seq x y z
N MET A 1 -15.37 5.52 -5.25
CA MET A 1 -14.00 5.14 -4.80
C MET A 1 -13.77 3.66 -4.99
N ARG A 2 -12.54 3.27 -5.32
CA ARG A 2 -12.12 1.87 -5.51
C ARG A 2 -10.93 1.58 -4.62
N TYR A 3 -10.79 0.34 -4.16
CA TYR A 3 -9.70 -0.07 -3.30
C TYR A 3 -9.06 -1.34 -3.87
N SER A 4 -7.75 -1.41 -3.86
CA SER A 4 -7.01 -2.61 -4.30
C SER A 4 -5.92 -2.98 -3.32
N ARG A 5 -5.53 -4.25 -3.41
CA ARG A 5 -4.34 -4.81 -2.80
C ARG A 5 -3.50 -5.43 -3.90
N LEU A 6 -2.26 -4.98 -4.00
CA LEU A 6 -1.23 -5.56 -4.84
C LEU A 6 -0.22 -6.27 -3.94
N GLN A 7 -0.02 -7.56 -4.16
CA GLN A 7 1.12 -8.28 -3.62
C GLN A 7 2.23 -8.28 -4.67
N TRP A 8 3.45 -7.93 -4.25
CA TRP A 8 4.63 -7.92 -5.10
C TRP A 8 5.60 -9.01 -4.62
N ASN A 9 5.75 -10.05 -5.42
CA ASN A 9 6.55 -11.22 -5.08
C ASN A 9 7.99 -11.05 -5.58
N HIS A 10 8.85 -10.50 -4.73
CA HIS A 10 10.28 -10.33 -4.99
C HIS A 10 11.10 -10.54 -3.71
N SER A 11 12.44 -10.47 -3.83
CA SER A 11 13.37 -10.54 -2.71
C SER A 11 14.14 -9.24 -2.44
N HIS A 12 13.82 -8.15 -3.15
CA HIS A 12 14.40 -6.82 -2.91
C HIS A 12 14.01 -6.26 -1.52
N PRO A 13 14.96 -5.97 -0.63
CA PRO A 13 14.65 -5.58 0.75
C PRO A 13 14.14 -4.14 0.89
N ALA A 14 14.43 -3.28 -0.09
CA ALA A 14 14.04 -1.87 -0.09
C ALA A 14 12.68 -1.61 -0.78
N GLU A 15 12.12 -2.62 -1.44
CA GLU A 15 10.85 -2.51 -2.15
C GLU A 15 9.71 -3.10 -1.30
N PRO A 16 8.49 -2.57 -1.42
CA PRO A 16 7.34 -3.07 -0.66
C PRO A 16 6.85 -4.41 -1.22
N VAL A 17 6.54 -5.34 -0.31
CA VAL A 17 5.94 -6.64 -0.67
C VAL A 17 4.42 -6.57 -0.83
N GLU A 18 3.82 -5.49 -0.33
CA GLU A 18 2.39 -5.25 -0.42
C GLU A 18 2.11 -3.75 -0.54
N VAL A 19 1.23 -3.42 -1.48
CA VAL A 19 0.75 -2.06 -1.75
C VAL A 19 -0.78 -2.07 -1.69
N LEU A 20 -1.33 -1.16 -0.91
CA LEU A 20 -2.77 -0.97 -0.75
C LEU A 20 -3.09 0.45 -1.21
N SER A 21 -4.06 0.58 -2.12
CA SER A 21 -4.36 1.87 -2.72
C SER A 21 -5.86 2.15 -2.72
N GLU A 22 -6.20 3.38 -2.38
CA GLU A 22 -7.53 3.95 -2.60
C GLU A 22 -7.45 4.88 -3.81
N TYR A 23 -8.42 4.73 -4.71
CA TYR A 23 -8.56 5.54 -5.90
C TYR A 23 -9.89 6.29 -5.92
N ASP A 24 -9.87 7.49 -6.48
CA ASP A 24 -11.08 8.23 -6.82
C ASP A 24 -11.82 7.60 -8.02
N GLU A 25 -12.90 8.24 -8.46
CA GLU A 25 -13.72 7.77 -9.59
C GLU A 25 -13.01 7.92 -10.94
N ALA A 26 -12.06 8.86 -11.04
CA ALA A 26 -11.22 9.06 -12.22
C ALA A 26 -10.00 8.12 -12.25
N GLY A 27 -9.80 7.29 -11.22
CA GLY A 27 -8.70 6.33 -11.13
C GLY A 27 -7.39 6.93 -10.60
N TRP A 28 -7.40 8.13 -10.05
CA TRP A 28 -6.24 8.71 -9.38
C TRP A 28 -6.09 8.14 -7.98
N GLU A 29 -4.85 7.81 -7.62
CA GLU A 29 -4.53 7.34 -6.27
C GLU A 29 -4.59 8.50 -5.28
N ILE A 30 -5.39 8.36 -4.22
CA ILE A 30 -5.61 9.39 -3.21
C ILE A 30 -5.04 9.01 -1.84
N ARG A 31 -4.95 7.71 -1.56
CA ARG A 31 -4.23 7.17 -0.40
C ARG A 31 -3.51 5.89 -0.78
N LYS A 32 -2.32 5.70 -0.21
CA LYS A 32 -1.48 4.53 -0.41
C LYS A 32 -0.90 4.06 0.91
N VAL A 33 -0.85 2.74 1.12
CA VAL A 33 -0.08 2.12 2.21
C VAL A 33 0.85 1.10 1.57
N GLU A 34 2.10 1.10 2.02
CA GLU A 34 3.13 0.16 1.62
C GLU A 34 3.59 -0.63 2.84
N ARG A 35 3.76 -1.93 2.67
CA ARG A 35 4.37 -2.80 3.67
C ARG A 35 5.68 -3.37 3.13
N PHE A 36 6.73 -3.22 3.91
CA PHE A 36 8.07 -3.66 3.56
C PHE A 36 8.38 -5.05 4.13
N PRO A 37 9.37 -5.78 3.57
CA PRO A 37 9.77 -7.11 4.05
C PRO A 37 10.11 -7.18 5.53
N ASP A 38 10.67 -6.10 6.10
CA ASP A 38 11.04 -5.98 7.51
C ASP A 38 9.85 -5.71 8.45
N GLY A 39 8.65 -5.58 7.89
CA GLY A 39 7.42 -5.26 8.61
C GLY A 39 7.19 -3.78 8.86
N ALA A 40 8.06 -2.89 8.34
CA ALA A 40 7.81 -1.46 8.34
C ALA A 40 6.62 -1.12 7.43
N PHE A 41 5.98 0.00 7.75
CA PHE A 41 4.90 0.57 6.95
C PHE A 41 5.28 1.96 6.48
N GLY A 42 4.94 2.24 5.23
CA GLY A 42 4.88 3.59 4.69
C GLY A 42 3.45 3.92 4.27
N TYR A 43 3.12 5.20 4.22
CA TYR A 43 1.81 5.66 3.78
C TYR A 43 1.91 7.01 3.10
N ALA A 44 0.96 7.30 2.21
CA ALA A 44 0.85 8.60 1.55
C ALA A 44 -0.61 8.99 1.31
N SER A 45 -0.87 10.29 1.38
CA SER A 45 -2.09 10.97 0.97
C SER A 45 -1.72 12.37 0.45
N ALA A 46 -2.72 13.13 -0.02
CA ALA A 46 -2.50 14.53 -0.39
C ALA A 46 -2.00 15.42 0.78
N ALA A 47 -2.24 15.03 2.04
CA ALA A 47 -1.90 15.85 3.20
C ALA A 47 -0.58 15.45 3.88
N GLU A 48 -0.21 14.17 3.82
CA GLU A 48 0.92 13.62 4.56
C GLU A 48 1.49 12.37 3.88
N SER A 49 2.78 12.12 4.12
CA SER A 49 3.45 10.88 3.78
C SER A 49 4.48 10.46 4.83
N ALA A 50 4.77 9.17 4.88
CA ALA A 50 5.76 8.57 5.78
C ALA A 50 6.40 7.34 5.12
N GLY A 51 7.61 6.98 5.56
CA GLY A 51 8.31 5.78 5.09
C GLY A 51 8.84 5.87 3.66
N GLY A 52 8.94 7.08 3.09
CA GLY A 52 9.34 7.28 1.69
C GLY A 52 8.24 7.01 0.66
N THR A 53 7.06 6.55 1.11
CA THR A 53 5.90 6.28 0.25
C THR A 53 5.38 7.55 -0.41
N GLN A 54 5.03 7.44 -1.69
CA GLN A 54 4.45 8.51 -2.48
C GLN A 54 3.24 8.00 -3.26
N LEU A 55 2.31 8.91 -3.57
CA LEU A 55 1.20 8.63 -4.45
C LEU A 55 1.68 8.45 -5.90
N SER A 56 1.02 7.59 -6.64
CA SER A 56 1.23 7.45 -8.07
C SER A 56 0.97 8.77 -8.82
N LEU A 57 1.86 9.11 -9.76
CA LEU A 57 1.67 10.24 -10.69
C LEU A 57 0.85 9.88 -11.93
N ILE A 58 0.45 8.61 -12.05
CA ILE A 58 -0.39 8.10 -13.13
C ILE A 58 -1.69 7.52 -12.56
N GLN A 59 -2.73 7.50 -13.39
CA GLN A 59 -3.96 6.79 -13.07
C GLN A 59 -3.70 5.28 -12.93
N ARG A 60 -4.53 4.61 -12.15
CA ARG A 60 -4.49 3.16 -12.00
C ARG A 60 -4.52 2.49 -13.38
N PRO A 61 -3.51 1.69 -13.74
CA PRO A 61 -3.55 0.90 -14.96
C PRO A 61 -4.67 -0.15 -14.89
N PRO A 62 -5.14 -0.66 -16.03
CA PRO A 62 -6.06 -1.80 -16.05
C PRO A 62 -5.48 -3.00 -15.29
N ASP A 63 -6.29 -3.71 -14.52
CA ASP A 63 -5.83 -4.84 -13.71
C ASP A 63 -5.21 -5.96 -14.56
N ALA A 64 -5.64 -6.10 -15.82
CA ALA A 64 -5.09 -7.06 -16.77
C ALA A 64 -3.63 -6.76 -17.15
N GLU A 65 -3.24 -5.49 -17.20
CA GLU A 65 -1.86 -5.08 -17.49
C GLU A 65 -0.97 -5.40 -16.29
N VAL A 66 -1.42 -5.09 -15.08
CA VAL A 66 -0.67 -5.41 -13.84
C VAL A 66 -0.56 -6.92 -13.64
N ALA A 67 -1.63 -7.68 -13.92
CA ALA A 67 -1.64 -9.13 -13.76
C ALA A 67 -0.83 -9.88 -14.83
N ALA A 68 -0.42 -9.21 -15.91
CA ALA A 68 0.50 -9.79 -16.89
C ALA A 68 1.92 -9.94 -16.32
N GLU A 69 2.28 -9.13 -15.33
CA GLU A 69 3.55 -9.25 -14.64
C GLU A 69 3.53 -10.41 -13.63
N PRO A 70 4.41 -11.41 -13.77
CA PRO A 70 4.35 -12.63 -12.98
C PRO A 70 4.62 -12.40 -11.49
N GLU A 71 5.28 -11.30 -11.14
CA GLU A 71 5.57 -10.89 -9.75
C GLU A 71 4.33 -10.31 -9.05
N PHE A 72 3.34 -9.81 -9.80
CA PHE A 72 2.21 -9.06 -9.25
C PHE A 72 0.96 -9.91 -9.07
N ARG A 73 0.29 -9.75 -7.93
CA ARG A 73 -1.06 -10.29 -7.68
C ARG A 73 -1.97 -9.17 -7.20
N VAL A 74 -2.92 -8.77 -8.03
CA VAL A 74 -3.90 -7.73 -7.71
C VAL A 74 -5.20 -8.39 -7.23
N SER A 75 -5.78 -7.84 -6.18
CA SER A 75 -7.09 -8.21 -5.67
C SER A 75 -7.88 -6.97 -5.26
N GLU A 76 -9.20 -7.07 -5.30
CA GLU A 76 -10.06 -6.03 -4.74
C GLU A 76 -9.93 -6.04 -3.21
N LEU A 77 -9.96 -4.85 -2.63
CA LEU A 77 -9.96 -4.66 -1.18
C LEU A 77 -11.28 -4.00 -0.78
N SER A 78 -11.82 -4.36 0.39
CA SER A 78 -12.98 -3.62 0.90
C SER A 78 -12.55 -2.28 1.47
N LYS A 79 -13.44 -1.27 1.40
CA LYS A 79 -13.22 0.01 2.10
C LYS A 79 -12.91 -0.20 3.58
N VAL A 80 -13.64 -1.10 4.24
CA VAL A 80 -13.49 -1.36 5.67
C VAL A 80 -12.09 -1.89 5.99
N ASP A 81 -11.58 -2.82 5.19
CA ASP A 81 -10.23 -3.36 5.39
C ASP A 81 -9.16 -2.30 5.09
N PHE A 82 -9.35 -1.50 4.04
CA PHE A 82 -8.45 -0.39 3.75
C PHE A 82 -8.36 0.59 4.93
N GLU A 83 -9.49 1.06 5.46
CA GLU A 83 -9.50 2.02 6.58
C GLU A 83 -8.84 1.44 7.83
N ARG A 84 -9.01 0.14 8.10
CA ARG A 84 -8.34 -0.53 9.22
C ARG A 84 -6.83 -0.51 9.06
N ILE A 85 -6.33 -0.83 7.88
CA ILE A 85 -4.88 -0.85 7.60
C ILE A 85 -4.31 0.57 7.57
N TRP A 86 -5.02 1.52 6.95
CA TRP A 86 -4.68 2.94 6.94
C TRP A 86 -4.52 3.51 8.36
N ALA A 87 -5.48 3.21 9.25
CA ALA A 87 -5.42 3.63 10.65
C ALA A 87 -4.28 2.96 11.41
N ALA A 88 -3.90 1.72 11.07
CA ALA A 88 -2.76 1.04 11.68
C ALA A 88 -1.42 1.60 11.20
N ALA A 89 -1.26 1.86 9.90
CA ALA A 89 -0.04 2.41 9.31
C ALA A 89 0.29 3.82 9.84
N ARG A 90 -0.74 4.61 10.15
CA ARG A 90 -0.62 5.96 10.71
C ARG A 90 -0.40 5.98 12.23
N GLN A 91 -0.55 4.85 12.90
CA GLN A 91 -0.21 4.79 14.32
C GLN A 91 1.30 4.60 14.49
N PRO A 92 1.94 5.38 15.39
CA PRO A 92 3.32 5.11 15.73
C PRO A 92 3.42 3.69 16.30
N LEU A 93 4.33 2.88 15.76
CA LEU A 93 4.64 1.56 16.31
C LEU A 93 4.89 1.70 17.82
N LYS A 94 3.98 1.18 18.65
CA LYS A 94 4.25 1.02 20.08
C LYS A 94 5.47 0.12 20.18
N LYS A 95 6.61 0.67 20.63
CA LYS A 95 7.82 -0.11 20.86
C LYS A 95 7.47 -1.27 21.78
N MET A 96 7.44 -2.48 21.23
CA MET A 96 7.32 -3.69 22.04
C MET A 96 8.61 -3.77 22.85
N LYS A 97 8.54 -3.48 24.15
CA LYS A 97 9.67 -3.64 25.06
C LYS A 97 10.11 -5.10 24.97
N ARG A 98 11.26 -5.36 24.36
CA ARG A 98 11.94 -6.65 24.52
C ARG A 98 12.28 -6.76 26.00
N VAL A 99 11.57 -7.63 26.72
CA VAL A 99 11.98 -8.08 28.04
C VAL A 99 13.24 -8.91 27.81
N SER A 100 14.35 -8.43 28.37
CA SER A 100 15.65 -9.11 28.39
C SER A 100 15.62 -10.33 29.30
#